data_AF-A0A7X8UNW5-F1
#
_entry.id   AF-A0A7X8UNW5-F1
#
_cell.length_a   1.000
_cell.length_b   1.000
_cell.length_c   1.000
_cell.angle_alpha   90.00
_cell.angle_beta   90.00
_cell.angle_gamma   90.00
#
_symmetry.space_group_name_H-M   'P 1'
#
loop_
_entity.id
_entity.type
_entity.pdbx_description
1 polymer ?
#
loop_
_entity_poly.entity_id
_entity_poly.type
_entity_poly.pdbx_seq_one_letter_code
_entity_poly.pdbx_strand_id
1 'polypeptide(L)'
;MDGPFICGEQAEYHLCEASVVEPTPGTLVAYMRENSFLGYPVFKSISTDDGKTWTLCQTSIVGGHRPKAGVLQNGQVLITYRFAEGGRNPPANVYAYVEDMDSAVAENRLAQRGRTIPLVHDMHESPDTGYTGWVQFPDGQIIVVNYIRGSSEHAYVHGWSLHITQ
;
A
#
# COMPACT_ATOMS: atom_id res chain seq x y z
N MET A 1 -7.34 19.84 22.38
CA MET A 1 -6.94 18.83 21.39
C MET A 1 -6.14 19.58 20.35
N ASP A 2 -4.88 19.19 20.13
CA ASP A 2 -3.94 19.95 19.29
C ASP A 2 -3.99 19.58 17.80
N GLY A 3 -4.93 18.70 17.41
CA GLY A 3 -5.12 18.23 16.04
C GLY A 3 -6.40 18.75 15.38
N PRO A 4 -6.62 18.40 14.09
CA PRO A 4 -5.91 17.38 13.32
C PRO A 4 -4.50 17.78 12.83
N PHE A 5 -3.63 16.78 12.64
CA PHE A 5 -2.29 16.94 12.03
C PHE A 5 -2.27 16.34 10.62
N ILE A 6 -1.62 17.03 9.69
CA ILE A 6 -1.53 16.62 8.29
C ILE A 6 -0.38 15.62 8.13
N CYS A 7 -0.68 14.40 7.68
CA CYS A 7 0.34 13.37 7.44
C CYS A 7 1.00 13.48 6.07
N GLY A 8 0.42 14.22 5.12
CA GLY A 8 1.02 14.43 3.81
C GLY A 8 0.22 15.46 3.01
N GLU A 9 0.90 16.49 2.53
CA GLU A 9 0.32 17.50 1.64
C GLU A 9 1.36 17.84 0.57
N GLN A 10 1.01 17.55 -0.68
CA GLN A 10 1.74 18.06 -1.83
C GLN A 10 0.77 18.20 -2.99
N ALA A 11 0.53 19.44 -3.41
CA ALA A 11 -0.50 19.78 -4.38
C ALA A 11 -0.33 19.04 -5.71
N GLU A 12 0.91 18.81 -6.16
CA GLU A 12 1.20 18.09 -7.40
C GLU A 12 0.72 16.63 -7.40
N TYR A 13 0.78 15.97 -6.23
CA TYR A 13 0.54 14.53 -6.14
C TYR A 13 -0.90 14.17 -5.77
N HIS A 14 -1.70 15.16 -5.35
CA HIS A 14 -3.07 14.95 -4.85
C HIS A 14 -3.12 13.80 -3.81
N LEU A 15 -2.22 13.85 -2.82
CA LEU A 15 -2.12 12.79 -1.82
C LEU A 15 -3.47 12.59 -1.11
N CYS A 16 -3.88 11.33 -0.95
CA CYS A 16 -5.10 10.95 -0.27
C CYS A 16 -4.96 9.52 0.30
N GLU A 17 -6.08 8.93 0.75
CA GLU A 17 -6.22 7.51 1.18
C GLU A 17 -4.94 6.90 1.77
N ALA A 18 -4.74 7.09 3.08
CA ALA A 18 -3.58 6.61 3.80
C ALA A 18 -3.83 5.29 4.53
N SER A 19 -2.80 4.44 4.61
CA SER A 19 -2.72 3.32 5.55
C SER A 19 -1.53 3.53 6.47
N VAL A 20 -1.80 3.66 7.77
CA VAL A 20 -0.78 3.86 8.81
C VAL A 20 -0.38 2.53 9.43
N VAL A 21 0.90 2.36 9.68
CA VAL A 21 1.51 1.24 10.41
C VAL A 21 2.58 1.78 11.35
N GLU A 22 2.90 1.05 12.41
CA GLU A 22 4.02 1.32 13.33
C GLU A 22 5.06 0.21 13.16
N PRO A 23 6.04 0.34 12.24
CA PRO A 23 7.04 -0.71 11.97
C PRO A 23 8.00 -0.91 13.15
N THR A 24 8.31 0.18 13.86
CA THR A 24 9.15 0.19 15.07
C THR A 24 8.45 1.03 16.14
N PRO A 25 8.57 0.69 17.43
CA PRO A 25 7.93 1.44 18.51
C PRO A 25 8.21 2.95 18.44
N GLY A 26 7.16 3.76 18.44
CA GLY A 26 7.24 5.23 18.38
C GLY A 26 7.43 5.82 16.99
N THR A 27 7.54 5.00 15.94
CA THR A 27 7.68 5.47 14.55
C THR A 27 6.45 5.06 13.74
N LEU A 28 5.64 6.04 13.34
CA LEU A 28 4.50 5.83 12.45
C LEU A 28 4.92 6.03 10.99
N VAL A 29 4.44 5.15 10.11
CA VAL A 29 4.60 5.28 8.66
C VAL A 29 3.23 5.24 8.00
N ALA A 30 2.88 6.30 7.28
CA ALA A 30 1.64 6.43 6.52
C ALA A 30 1.91 6.25 5.03
N TYR A 31 1.52 5.12 4.44
CA TYR A 31 1.57 4.90 2.99
C TYR A 31 0.32 5.50 2.35
N MET A 32 0.47 6.26 1.28
CA MET A 32 -0.58 7.09 0.69
C MET A 32 -0.65 6.93 -0.82
N ARG A 33 -1.88 6.94 -1.33
CA ARG A 33 -2.16 7.05 -2.76
C ARG A 33 -1.70 8.41 -3.28
N GLU A 34 -0.99 8.43 -4.41
CA GLU A 34 -1.00 9.63 -5.27
C GLU A 34 -2.28 9.60 -6.10
N ASN A 35 -2.95 10.74 -6.28
CA ASN A 35 -4.18 10.81 -7.06
C ASN A 35 -4.09 11.76 -8.26
N SER A 36 -2.88 12.01 -8.74
CA SER A 36 -2.64 12.79 -9.96
C SER A 36 -2.87 11.99 -11.25
N PHE A 37 -2.94 10.65 -11.15
CA PHE A 37 -3.01 9.72 -12.29
C PHE A 37 -1.81 9.81 -13.26
N LEU A 38 -0.66 10.29 -12.78
CA LEU A 38 0.59 10.34 -13.55
C LEU A 38 1.49 9.11 -13.35
N GLY A 39 1.06 8.13 -12.55
CA GLY A 39 1.81 6.89 -12.32
C GLY A 39 3.00 7.06 -11.38
N TYR A 40 2.96 8.06 -10.50
CA TYR A 40 3.99 8.22 -9.47
C TYR A 40 3.95 7.03 -8.50
N PRO A 41 5.01 6.79 -7.72
CA PRO A 41 4.98 5.75 -6.71
C PRO A 41 3.94 6.04 -5.61
N VAL A 42 3.64 5.01 -4.82
CA VAL A 42 3.07 5.22 -3.47
C VAL A 42 4.01 6.16 -2.73
N PHE A 43 3.45 7.14 -2.02
CA PHE A 43 4.22 7.96 -1.10
C PHE A 43 4.12 7.39 0.30
N LYS A 44 5.15 7.59 1.12
CA LYS A 44 5.04 7.35 2.55
C LYS A 44 5.36 8.63 3.31
N SER A 45 4.83 8.74 4.52
CA SER A 45 5.21 9.81 5.43
C SER A 45 5.55 9.25 6.79
N ILE A 46 6.59 9.78 7.43
CA ILE A 46 7.18 9.20 8.63
C ILE A 46 7.03 10.19 9.79
N SER A 47 6.53 9.71 10.93
CA SER A 47 6.44 10.48 12.17
C SER A 47 7.14 9.75 13.31
N THR A 48 7.84 10.49 14.15
CA THR A 48 8.55 10.00 15.35
C THR A 48 8.08 10.70 16.63
N ASP A 49 6.95 11.40 16.57
CA ASP A 49 6.41 12.25 17.63
C ASP A 49 4.91 12.05 17.86
N ASP A 50 4.46 10.79 17.77
CA ASP A 50 3.06 10.35 17.91
C ASP A 50 2.11 10.96 16.86
N GLY A 51 2.61 11.17 15.64
CA GLY A 51 1.81 11.65 14.51
C GLY A 51 1.57 13.16 14.50
N LYS A 52 2.38 13.95 15.21
CA LYS A 52 2.25 15.41 15.25
C LYS A 52 2.95 16.07 14.06
N THR A 53 4.12 15.58 13.69
CA THR A 53 4.87 16.01 12.50
C THR A 53 5.22 14.82 11.61
N TRP A 54 5.33 15.07 10.31
CA TRP A 54 5.48 14.04 9.30
C TRP A 54 6.44 14.46 8.19
N THR A 55 7.36 13.55 7.82
CA THR A 55 8.29 13.73 6.71
C THR A 55 7.84 12.93 5.49
N LEU A 56 7.44 13.62 4.41
CA LEU A 56 6.99 12.99 3.17
C LEU A 56 8.18 12.42 2.37
N CYS A 57 8.06 11.17 1.91
CA CYS A 57 9.09 10.44 1.19
C CYS A 57 8.49 9.67 0.00
N GLN A 58 9.26 9.52 -1.07
CA GLN A 58 8.91 8.61 -2.16
C GLN A 58 9.24 7.17 -1.77
N THR A 59 8.39 6.23 -2.18
CA THR A 59 8.68 4.79 -2.00
C THR A 59 9.25 4.16 -3.28
N SER A 60 9.77 2.94 -3.14
CA SER A 60 10.08 2.05 -4.28
C SER A 60 8.85 1.36 -4.89
N ILE A 61 7.65 1.57 -4.35
CA ILE A 61 6.40 0.97 -4.83
C ILE A 61 5.85 1.79 -6.01
N VAL A 62 6.12 1.35 -7.23
CA VAL A 62 5.77 2.08 -8.46
C VAL A 62 4.25 2.02 -8.76
N GLY A 63 3.68 3.16 -9.17
CA GLY A 63 2.31 3.28 -9.68
C GLY A 63 1.27 2.66 -8.76
N GLY A 64 1.30 2.95 -7.45
CA GLY A 64 0.47 2.24 -6.49
C GLY A 64 -0.59 3.12 -5.84
N HIS A 65 -1.85 2.68 -5.92
CA HIS A 65 -3.00 3.35 -5.29
C HIS A 65 -3.59 2.50 -4.19
N ARG A 66 -4.26 3.15 -3.23
CA ARG A 66 -5.01 2.52 -2.12
C ARG A 66 -4.17 1.49 -1.36
N PRO A 67 -3.00 1.89 -0.83
CA PRO A 67 -2.14 0.98 -0.10
C PRO A 67 -2.84 0.49 1.17
N LYS A 68 -2.63 -0.77 1.52
CA LYS A 68 -2.98 -1.35 2.81
C LYS A 68 -1.76 -2.01 3.44
N ALA A 69 -1.20 -1.32 4.42
CA ALA A 69 0.01 -1.70 5.13
C ALA A 69 -0.29 -2.42 6.45
N GLY A 70 0.68 -3.22 6.91
CA GLY A 70 0.69 -3.88 8.21
C GLY A 70 1.99 -4.65 8.45
N VAL A 71 2.32 -4.86 9.74
CA VAL A 71 3.49 -5.63 10.16
C VAL A 71 3.16 -7.11 10.17
N LEU A 72 4.01 -7.91 9.53
CA LEU A 72 3.97 -9.36 9.61
C LEU A 72 4.73 -9.88 10.83
N GLN A 73 4.35 -11.06 11.30
CA GLN A 73 4.99 -11.76 12.44
C GLN A 73 6.49 -11.98 12.27
N ASN A 74 6.98 -12.02 11.02
CA ASN A 74 8.40 -12.20 10.69
C ASN A 74 9.21 -10.89 10.69
N GLY A 75 8.61 -9.76 11.09
CA GLY A 75 9.29 -8.47 11.15
C GLY A 75 9.41 -7.75 9.81
N GLN A 76 8.62 -8.12 8.81
CA GLN A 76 8.50 -7.39 7.54
C GLN A 76 7.21 -6.55 7.51
N VAL A 77 7.16 -5.55 6.64
CA VAL A 77 5.93 -4.81 6.32
C VAL A 77 5.36 -5.36 5.03
N LEU A 78 4.08 -5.75 5.05
CA LEU A 78 3.31 -6.10 3.86
C LEU A 78 2.42 -4.92 3.47
N ILE A 79 2.54 -4.47 2.23
CA ILE A 79 1.71 -3.43 1.63
C ILE A 79 1.00 -4.03 0.41
N THR A 80 -0.31 -4.19 0.47
CA THR A 80 -1.11 -4.54 -0.71
C THR A 80 -1.63 -3.29 -1.38
N TYR A 81 -1.66 -3.24 -2.71
CA TYR A 81 -2.05 -2.03 -3.45
C TYR A 81 -2.61 -2.35 -4.84
N ARG A 82 -3.48 -1.47 -5.33
CA ARG A 82 -3.90 -1.46 -6.73
C ARG A 82 -2.78 -0.87 -7.56
N PHE A 83 -2.43 -1.52 -8.66
CA PHE A 83 -1.54 -0.91 -9.64
C PHE A 83 -2.30 0.08 -10.52
N ALA A 84 -1.77 1.29 -10.59
CA ALA A 84 -2.22 2.41 -11.38
C ALA A 84 -1.00 3.01 -12.08
N GLU A 85 -0.74 2.56 -13.31
CA GLU A 85 0.36 3.04 -14.16
C GLU A 85 0.23 4.51 -14.58
N GLY A 86 -0.94 5.11 -14.35
CA GLY A 86 -1.30 6.44 -14.80
C GLY A 86 -2.00 6.46 -16.15
N GLY A 87 -2.28 7.68 -16.63
CA GLY A 87 -3.01 7.90 -17.87
C GLY A 87 -4.47 7.45 -17.78
N ARG A 88 -5.00 6.93 -18.90
CA ARG A 88 -6.38 6.41 -18.99
C ARG A 88 -6.46 4.88 -18.85
N ASN A 89 -5.37 4.24 -18.42
CA ASN A 89 -5.32 2.80 -18.27
C ASN A 89 -6.24 2.37 -17.11
N PRO A 90 -7.17 1.43 -17.34
CA PRO A 90 -8.01 0.95 -16.27
C PRO A 90 -7.16 0.15 -15.27
N PRO A 91 -7.43 0.28 -13.96
CA PRO A 91 -6.68 -0.42 -12.94
C PRO A 91 -7.08 -1.90 -12.89
N ALA A 92 -6.30 -2.74 -13.57
CA ALA A 92 -6.56 -4.17 -13.71
C ALA A 92 -5.73 -5.05 -12.77
N ASN A 93 -4.64 -4.53 -12.18
CA ASN A 93 -3.73 -5.35 -11.39
C ASN A 93 -3.75 -4.98 -9.89
N VAL A 94 -3.55 -5.99 -9.05
CA VAL A 94 -3.28 -5.83 -7.62
C VAL A 94 -1.96 -6.53 -7.30
N TYR A 95 -1.13 -5.84 -6.53
CA TYR A 95 0.18 -6.31 -6.09
C TYR A 95 0.26 -6.31 -4.57
N ALA A 96 1.17 -7.13 -4.05
CA ALA A 96 1.77 -6.96 -2.73
C ALA A 96 3.20 -6.45 -2.88
N TYR A 97 3.63 -5.60 -1.96
CA TYR A 97 5.02 -5.22 -1.75
C TYR A 97 5.41 -5.64 -0.34
N VAL A 98 6.55 -6.31 -0.21
CA VAL A 98 7.08 -6.71 1.10
C VAL A 98 8.45 -6.08 1.27
N GLU A 99 8.63 -5.32 2.34
CA GLU A 99 9.88 -4.67 2.71
C GLU A 99 10.26 -4.95 4.16
N ASP A 100 11.52 -4.72 4.52
CA ASP A 100 11.94 -4.78 5.91
C ASP A 100 11.71 -3.45 6.65
N MET A 101 11.82 -3.48 7.98
CA MET A 101 11.58 -2.32 8.82
C MET A 101 12.52 -1.15 8.49
N ASP A 102 13.79 -1.43 8.19
CA ASP A 102 14.77 -0.40 7.80
C ASP A 102 14.29 0.34 6.53
N SER A 103 13.80 -0.40 5.54
CA SER A 103 13.24 0.17 4.32
C SER A 103 11.95 0.94 4.59
N ALA A 104 11.09 0.44 5.48
CA ALA A 104 9.84 1.11 5.86
C ALA A 104 10.10 2.50 6.49
N VAL A 105 11.16 2.66 7.29
CA VAL A 105 11.52 3.93 7.94
C VAL A 105 12.58 4.75 7.18
N ALA A 106 13.13 4.26 6.06
CA ALA A 106 14.11 4.99 5.29
C ALA A 106 13.47 6.14 4.47
N GLU A 107 13.88 7.38 4.73
CA GLU A 107 13.41 8.55 3.97
C GLU A 107 13.93 8.56 2.52
N ASN A 108 15.20 8.19 2.33
CA ASN A 108 15.82 8.14 1.01
C ASN A 108 15.36 6.90 0.24
N ARG A 109 14.72 7.11 -0.91
CA ARG A 109 14.27 6.05 -1.82
C ARG A 109 15.37 5.06 -2.21
N LEU A 110 16.62 5.52 -2.39
CA LEU A 110 17.74 4.66 -2.76
C LEU A 110 18.23 3.74 -1.63
N ALA A 111 17.81 4.00 -0.38
CA ALA A 111 18.09 3.13 0.76
C ALA A 111 16.99 2.09 1.01
N GLN A 112 15.88 2.16 0.28
CA GLN A 112 14.74 1.25 0.42
C GLN A 112 14.91 0.01 -0.45
N ARG A 113 14.46 -1.14 0.04
CA ARG A 113 14.41 -2.40 -0.72
C ARG A 113 13.14 -3.18 -0.39
N GLY A 114 12.70 -3.98 -1.33
CA GLY A 114 11.54 -4.85 -1.14
C GLY A 114 11.27 -5.69 -2.37
N ARG A 115 10.25 -6.55 -2.25
CA ARG A 115 9.83 -7.48 -3.30
C ARG A 115 8.38 -7.23 -3.70
N THR A 116 8.14 -7.12 -5.00
CA THR A 116 6.80 -7.02 -5.56
C THR A 116 6.27 -8.41 -5.92
N ILE A 117 5.03 -8.69 -5.54
CA ILE A 117 4.36 -9.99 -5.72
C ILE A 117 3.02 -9.73 -6.45
N PRO A 118 2.84 -10.24 -7.68
CA PRO A 118 1.54 -10.30 -8.35
C PRO A 118 0.51 -11.04 -7.52
N LEU A 119 -0.63 -10.40 -7.25
CA LEU A 119 -1.76 -11.06 -6.57
C LEU A 119 -2.85 -11.44 -7.57
N VAL A 120 -3.32 -10.47 -8.37
CA VAL A 120 -4.40 -10.72 -9.35
C VAL A 120 -4.36 -9.75 -10.51
N HIS A 121 -4.82 -10.23 -11.66
CA HIS A 121 -5.23 -9.43 -12.81
C HIS A 121 -6.74 -9.59 -13.04
N ASP A 122 -7.49 -8.50 -13.11
CA ASP A 122 -8.91 -8.48 -13.46
C ASP A 122 -9.07 -8.60 -14.97
N MET A 123 -9.47 -9.78 -15.43
CA MET A 123 -9.67 -10.10 -16.84
C MET A 123 -10.98 -9.54 -17.42
N HIS A 124 -11.77 -8.79 -16.66
CA HIS A 124 -12.99 -8.15 -17.15
C HIS A 124 -12.65 -7.13 -18.26
N GLU A 125 -13.49 -7.01 -19.30
CA GLU A 125 -13.27 -6.09 -20.45
C GLU A 125 -13.18 -4.60 -20.07
N SER A 126 -13.67 -4.27 -18.89
CA SER A 126 -13.65 -2.94 -18.27
C SER A 126 -13.26 -3.10 -16.80
N PRO A 127 -11.99 -3.41 -16.51
CA PRO A 127 -11.59 -3.91 -15.21
C PRO A 127 -11.64 -2.81 -14.15
N ASP A 128 -11.96 -3.22 -12.92
CA ASP A 128 -11.88 -2.34 -11.75
C ASP A 128 -11.69 -3.20 -10.49
N THR A 129 -10.47 -3.14 -9.95
CA THR A 129 -10.05 -4.02 -8.85
C THR A 129 -9.12 -3.32 -7.88
N GLY A 130 -9.27 -3.53 -6.57
CA GLY A 130 -8.44 -2.92 -5.55
C GLY A 130 -9.15 -2.80 -4.20
N TYR A 131 -8.69 -1.88 -3.35
CA TYR A 131 -9.14 -1.76 -1.94
C TYR A 131 -8.97 -3.08 -1.20
N THR A 132 -7.71 -3.49 -1.12
CA THR A 132 -7.34 -4.71 -0.42
C THR A 132 -7.48 -4.55 1.09
N GLY A 133 -7.83 -5.64 1.74
CA GLY A 133 -7.71 -5.84 3.18
C GLY A 133 -7.01 -7.16 3.43
N TRP A 134 -6.22 -7.27 4.50
CA TRP A 134 -5.56 -8.53 4.82
C TRP A 134 -5.34 -8.72 6.31
N VAL A 135 -5.20 -9.99 6.72
CA VAL A 135 -4.85 -10.41 8.08
C VAL A 135 -3.89 -11.59 8.03
N GLN A 136 -3.02 -11.71 9.03
CA GLN A 136 -2.15 -12.87 9.22
C GLN A 136 -2.62 -13.70 10.43
N PHE A 137 -2.73 -15.01 10.24
CA PHE A 137 -3.08 -15.99 11.26
C PHE A 137 -1.86 -16.46 12.05
N PRO A 138 -2.03 -17.09 13.23
CA PRO A 138 -0.92 -17.58 14.07
C PRO A 138 0.00 -18.62 13.42
N ASP A 139 -0.49 -19.34 12.39
CA ASP A 139 0.30 -20.30 11.61
C ASP A 139 1.14 -19.63 10.50
N GLY A 140 1.07 -18.30 10.40
CA GLY A 140 1.74 -17.52 9.38
C GLY A 140 0.96 -17.35 8.08
N GLN A 141 -0.20 -18.01 7.93
CA GLN A 141 -1.06 -17.85 6.75
C GLN A 141 -1.58 -16.40 6.67
N ILE A 142 -1.52 -15.81 5.50
CA ILE A 142 -2.08 -14.49 5.23
C ILE A 142 -3.30 -14.67 4.33
N ILE A 143 -4.43 -14.06 4.71
CA ILE A 143 -5.60 -13.94 3.86
C ILE A 143 -5.71 -12.51 3.38
N VAL A 144 -5.73 -12.32 2.07
CA VAL A 144 -5.98 -11.03 1.40
C VAL A 144 -7.36 -11.10 0.77
N VAL A 145 -8.17 -10.06 0.97
CA VAL A 145 -9.47 -9.85 0.31
C VAL A 145 -9.44 -8.57 -0.51
N ASN A 146 -10.21 -8.53 -1.59
CA ASN A 146 -10.19 -7.46 -2.58
C ASN A 146 -11.53 -7.44 -3.34
N TYR A 147 -12.05 -6.27 -3.73
CA TYR A 147 -13.15 -6.25 -4.69
C TYR A 147 -12.60 -6.34 -6.12
N ILE A 148 -13.32 -7.04 -6.98
CA ILE A 148 -12.96 -7.25 -8.39
C ILE A 148 -14.24 -7.35 -9.24
N ARG A 149 -14.18 -6.91 -10.50
CA ARG A 149 -15.31 -7.16 -11.43
C ARG A 149 -15.34 -8.61 -11.89
N GLY A 150 -14.19 -9.15 -12.32
CA GLY A 150 -14.05 -10.55 -12.67
C GLY A 150 -15.01 -10.97 -13.78
N SER A 151 -15.55 -12.18 -13.73
CA SER A 151 -16.44 -12.73 -14.77
C SER A 151 -17.92 -12.73 -14.40
N SER A 152 -18.29 -12.13 -13.25
CA SER A 152 -19.68 -12.09 -12.76
C SER A 152 -20.44 -10.88 -13.32
N GLU A 153 -21.77 -10.90 -13.25
CA GLU A 153 -22.63 -9.77 -13.61
C GLU A 153 -22.34 -8.52 -12.75
N HIS A 154 -22.01 -8.73 -11.48
CA HIS A 154 -21.68 -7.67 -10.54
C HIS A 154 -20.31 -7.91 -9.93
N ALA A 155 -19.64 -6.81 -9.58
CA ALA A 155 -18.39 -6.88 -8.81
C ALA A 155 -18.61 -7.62 -7.49
N TYR A 156 -17.59 -8.37 -7.06
CA TYR A 156 -17.63 -9.20 -5.87
C TYR A 156 -16.31 -9.14 -5.12
N VAL A 157 -16.32 -9.59 -3.87
CA VAL A 157 -15.09 -9.75 -3.08
C VAL A 157 -14.48 -11.11 -3.39
N HIS A 158 -13.21 -11.10 -3.77
CA HIS A 158 -12.40 -12.30 -3.96
C HIS A 158 -11.27 -12.30 -2.93
N GLY A 159 -10.91 -13.47 -2.40
CA GLY A 159 -9.79 -13.60 -1.48
C GLY A 159 -8.80 -14.69 -1.88
N TRP A 160 -7.55 -14.51 -1.48
CA TRP A 160 -6.46 -15.46 -1.69
C TRP A 160 -5.70 -15.70 -0.39
N SER A 161 -5.18 -16.90 -0.21
CA SER A 161 -4.25 -17.22 0.85
C SER A 161 -2.82 -17.24 0.32
N LEU A 162 -1.88 -16.69 1.07
CA LEU A 162 -0.45 -16.78 0.76
C LEU A 162 0.39 -16.91 2.05
N HIS A 163 1.64 -17.34 1.87
CA HIS A 163 2.66 -17.29 2.91
C HIS A 163 3.82 -16.42 2.42
N ILE A 164 4.25 -15.50 3.27
CA ILE A 164 5.43 -14.66 3.05
C ILE A 164 6.56 -15.22 3.91
N THR A 165 7.43 -16.01 3.30
CA THR A 165 8.68 -16.47 3.93
C THR A 165 9.78 -15.44 3.73
N GLN A 166 10.84 -15.53 4.55
CA GLN A 166 12.08 -14.78 4.35
C GLN A 166 12.73 -15.12 3.00
#